data_AF-A0A4R4LS97-F1
#
_entry.id   AF-A0A4R4LS97-F1
#
_cell.length_a   1.000
_cell.length_b   1.000
_cell.length_c   1.000
_cell.angle_alpha   90.00
_cell.angle_beta   90.00
_cell.angle_gamma   90.00
#
_symmetry.space_group_name_H-M   'P 1'
#
loop_
_entity.id
_entity.type
_entity.pdbx_description
1 polymer ?
#
loop_
_entity_poly.entity_id
_entity_poly.type
_entity_poly.pdbx_seq_one_letter_code
_entity_poly.pdbx_strand_id
1 'polypeptide(L)'
;MTSEVRTAAFQASVPLTRAQKVLAGVGGLFFAGLAGLGGYGSFASVRDVAEPWFGDQAWIVPAGVDLGILALVSVALLLEWLAMPMPALRWMAMAFTGATVWLNVSAAHGDATGMVMHAAMPVLFVTFIEAVRHAIRRRAGIAAGTVREGIPVTRWLLAPFSTFRLWRRMVLWQMTSYPQALVAEQRRRHALALLDAHYGRKWKSKAPADITWMLRDGVMLDQALTRVTDLTAPEPPAPEPPPEPAPPPKKAAPRKRPARPRVPQQRVPRSVATDNEARALAILDAEPDITGAELGRRLDISARQGQRLLSRLARPAPSSSTPAS
;
A
#
# COMPACT_ATOMS: atom_id res chain seq x y z
N MET A 1 -31.50 14.10 -4.71
CA MET A 1 -30.95 15.01 -3.68
C MET A 1 -30.31 14.14 -2.61
N THR A 2 -29.05 13.73 -2.81
CA THR A 2 -27.81 14.39 -2.31
C THR A 2 -27.44 13.95 -0.89
N SER A 3 -26.87 12.76 -0.75
CA SER A 3 -26.13 12.38 0.48
C SER A 3 -25.18 11.18 0.32
N GLU A 4 -24.67 10.89 -0.88
CA GLU A 4 -23.50 10.00 -1.03
C GLU A 4 -22.32 10.72 -1.68
N VAL A 5 -22.08 11.96 -1.24
CA VAL A 5 -20.70 12.49 -1.19
C VAL A 5 -20.02 11.78 -0.02
N ARG A 6 -19.82 10.47 -0.15
CA ARG A 6 -19.04 9.69 0.81
C ARG A 6 -17.58 9.90 0.44
N THR A 7 -17.09 11.03 0.93
CA THR A 7 -15.74 11.17 1.50
C THR A 7 -14.66 10.52 0.64
N ALA A 8 -14.06 11.33 -0.23
CA ALA A 8 -12.68 11.08 -0.64
C ALA A 8 -11.89 10.85 0.66
N ALA A 9 -11.59 9.59 0.94
CA ALA A 9 -10.86 9.20 2.13
C ALA A 9 -9.51 9.91 2.01
N PHE A 10 -9.34 11.00 2.77
CA PHE A 10 -8.03 11.52 3.11
C PHE A 10 -7.23 10.29 3.53
N GLN A 11 -6.27 9.90 2.70
CA GLN A 11 -5.41 8.76 2.98
C GLN A 11 -4.69 9.11 4.28
N ALA A 12 -5.20 8.60 5.39
CA ALA A 12 -4.60 8.82 6.69
C ALA A 12 -3.20 8.25 6.60
N SER A 13 -2.18 9.12 6.64
CA SER A 13 -0.79 8.68 6.62
C SER A 13 -0.61 7.62 7.69
N VAL A 14 -0.09 6.45 7.34
CA VAL A 14 0.08 5.35 8.30
C VAL A 14 0.82 5.90 9.52
N PRO A 15 0.24 5.81 10.73
CA PRO A 15 0.87 6.33 11.92
C PRO A 15 2.16 5.55 12.19
N LEU A 16 3.21 6.24 12.66
CA LEU A 16 4.46 5.57 13.03
C LEU A 16 4.19 4.48 14.05
N THR A 17 4.84 3.34 13.88
CA THR A 17 4.81 2.26 14.87
C THR A 17 5.45 2.71 16.18
N ARG A 18 5.13 2.05 17.31
CA ARG A 18 5.76 2.39 18.60
C ARG A 18 7.29 2.31 18.52
N ALA A 19 7.83 1.26 17.89
CA ALA A 19 9.27 1.11 17.69
C ALA A 19 9.87 2.27 16.89
N GLN A 20 9.22 2.72 15.81
CA GLN A 20 9.66 3.87 15.03
C GLN A 20 9.64 5.17 15.84
N LYS A 21 8.62 5.38 16.67
CA LYS A 21 8.54 6.57 17.55
C LYS A 21 9.65 6.57 18.60
N VAL A 22 9.90 5.41 19.23
CA VAL A 22 10.99 5.26 20.20
C VAL A 22 12.34 5.49 19.53
N LEU A 23 12.59 4.88 18.36
CA LEU A 23 13.83 5.06 17.62
C LEU A 23 14.03 6.52 17.18
N ALA A 24 12.97 7.20 16.73
CA ALA A 24 13.03 8.61 16.41
C ALA A 24 13.32 9.49 17.64
N GLY A 25 12.72 9.17 18.79
CA GLY A 25 12.97 9.87 20.05
C GLY A 25 14.39 9.67 20.57
N VAL A 26 14.87 8.42 20.61
CA VAL A 26 16.23 8.07 21.02
C VAL A 26 17.26 8.67 20.06
N GLY A 27 17.04 8.55 18.75
CA GLY A 27 17.88 9.18 17.74
C GLY A 27 17.92 10.70 17.90
N GLY A 28 16.76 11.33 18.10
CA GLY A 28 16.66 12.77 18.39
C GLY A 28 17.43 13.17 19.65
N LEU A 29 17.38 12.36 20.71
CA LEU A 29 18.14 12.60 21.94
C LEU A 29 19.66 12.50 21.71
N PHE A 30 20.13 11.47 21.00
CA PHE A 30 21.55 11.35 20.65
C PHE A 30 22.03 12.52 19.79
N PHE A 31 21.25 12.92 18.79
CA PHE A 31 21.57 14.08 17.97
C PHE A 31 21.55 15.38 18.76
N ALA A 32 20.60 15.57 19.68
CA ALA A 32 20.59 16.73 20.57
C ALA A 32 21.83 16.75 21.48
N GLY A 33 22.23 15.60 22.03
CA GLY A 33 23.46 15.48 22.82
C GLY A 33 24.72 15.80 22.02
N LEU A 34 24.84 15.25 20.81
CA LEU A 34 25.94 15.54 19.89
C LEU A 34 25.96 17.01 19.47
N ALA A 35 24.80 17.60 19.18
CA ALA A 35 24.69 19.02 18.87
C ALA A 35 25.07 19.90 20.05
N GLY A 36 24.75 19.51 21.29
CA GLY A 36 25.20 20.22 22.49
C GLY A 36 26.71 20.17 22.70
N LEU A 37 27.32 18.98 22.56
CA LEU A 37 28.77 18.79 22.66
C LEU A 37 29.53 19.54 21.56
N GLY A 38 29.10 19.35 20.31
CA GLY A 38 29.69 20.03 19.15
C GLY A 38 29.46 21.54 19.18
N GLY A 39 28.27 21.96 19.61
CA GLY A 39 27.91 23.37 19.81
C GLY A 39 28.77 24.04 20.86
N TYR A 40 29.05 23.39 21.99
CA TYR A 40 29.96 23.93 23.01
C TYR A 40 31.38 24.17 22.45
N GLY A 41 31.94 23.20 21.72
CA GLY A 41 33.25 23.36 21.07
C GLY A 41 33.26 24.46 20.00
N SER A 42 32.25 24.45 19.12
CA SER A 42 32.05 25.47 18.09
C SER A 42 31.89 26.86 18.68
N PHE A 43 31.16 26.99 19.79
CA PHE A 43 30.91 28.25 20.46
C PHE A 43 32.21 28.89 20.96
N ALA A 44 33.08 28.12 21.60
CA ALA A 44 34.39 28.59 22.05
C ALA A 44 35.24 29.05 20.85
N SER A 45 35.38 28.19 19.83
CA SER A 45 36.16 28.52 18.63
C SER A 45 35.69 29.78 17.91
N VAL A 46 34.38 29.93 17.72
CA VAL A 46 33.80 31.11 17.05
C VAL A 46 33.90 32.35 17.92
N ARG A 47 33.78 32.23 19.25
CA ARG A 47 34.00 33.33 20.19
C ARG A 47 35.44 33.83 20.09
N ASP A 48 36.43 32.95 20.10
CA ASP A 48 37.86 33.31 20.03
C ASP A 48 38.17 34.02 18.71
N VAL A 49 37.58 33.55 17.61
CA VAL A 49 37.67 34.23 16.31
C VAL A 49 37.02 35.61 16.36
N ALA A 50 35.93 35.81 17.10
CA ALA A 50 35.23 37.09 17.18
C ALA A 50 35.87 38.09 18.15
N GLU A 51 36.70 37.64 19.10
CA GLU A 51 37.31 38.45 20.16
C GLU A 51 38.01 39.72 19.65
N PRO A 52 38.79 39.71 18.55
CA PRO A 52 39.47 40.92 18.06
C PRO A 52 38.53 42.06 17.64
N TRP A 53 37.28 41.75 17.30
CA TRP A 53 36.28 42.72 16.83
C TRP A 53 35.24 43.09 17.89
N PHE A 54 34.95 42.16 18.81
CA PHE A 54 33.84 42.30 19.76
C PHE A 54 34.27 42.27 21.23
N GLY A 55 35.55 42.02 21.53
CA GLY A 55 36.09 41.98 22.90
C GLY A 55 35.26 41.10 23.83
N ASP A 56 34.91 41.64 25.00
CA ASP A 56 34.09 40.94 26.00
C ASP A 56 32.70 40.49 25.50
N GLN A 57 32.20 41.09 24.42
CA GLN A 57 30.91 40.77 23.80
C GLN A 57 31.02 39.74 22.67
N ALA A 58 32.19 39.15 22.43
CA ALA A 58 32.41 38.16 21.36
C ALA A 58 31.47 36.95 21.41
N TRP A 59 30.93 36.62 22.58
CA TRP A 59 29.93 35.56 22.76
C TRP A 59 28.62 35.81 22.00
N ILE A 60 28.30 37.06 21.66
CA ILE A 60 27.09 37.43 20.92
C ILE A 60 27.13 36.87 19.49
N VAL A 61 28.31 36.75 18.89
CA VAL A 61 28.46 36.26 17.51
C VAL A 61 28.01 34.80 17.38
N PRO A 62 28.60 33.81 18.09
CA PRO A 62 28.11 32.44 18.00
C PRO A 62 26.68 32.29 18.52
N ALA A 63 26.31 32.98 19.60
CA ALA A 63 24.94 32.93 20.12
C ALA A 63 23.90 33.42 19.11
N GLY A 64 24.15 34.55 18.45
CA GLY A 64 23.26 35.14 17.46
C GLY A 64 23.16 34.31 16.19
N VAL A 65 24.28 33.76 15.73
CA VAL A 65 24.32 32.86 14.56
C VAL A 65 23.52 31.59 14.85
N ASP A 66 23.79 30.89 15.95
CA ASP A 66 23.11 29.63 16.27
C ASP A 66 21.62 29.84 16.58
N LEU A 67 21.27 30.87 17.35
CA LEU A 67 19.87 31.20 17.61
C LEU A 67 19.13 31.56 16.31
N GLY A 68 19.80 32.30 15.41
CA GLY A 68 19.28 32.61 14.08
C GLY A 68 19.03 31.35 13.24
N ILE A 69 19.97 30.41 13.21
CA ILE A 69 19.84 29.13 12.52
C ILE A 69 18.66 28.34 13.11
N LEU A 70 18.61 28.17 14.43
CA LEU A 70 17.55 27.42 15.10
C LEU A 70 16.17 28.03 14.82
N ALA A 71 16.04 29.36 14.87
CA ALA A 71 14.79 30.05 14.55
C ALA A 71 14.39 29.85 13.08
N LEU A 72 15.30 30.10 12.12
CA LEU A 72 15.04 29.96 10.69
C LEU A 72 14.69 28.52 10.31
N VAL A 73 15.43 27.54 10.83
CA VAL A 73 15.17 26.12 10.60
C VAL A 73 13.82 25.72 11.19
N SER A 74 13.50 26.14 12.41
CA SER A 74 12.22 25.81 13.06
C SER A 74 11.02 26.33 12.26
N VAL A 75 11.07 27.60 11.83
CA VAL A 75 10.03 28.19 10.99
C VAL A 75 9.98 27.50 9.63
N ALA A 76 11.13 27.22 9.01
CA ALA A 76 11.17 26.51 7.73
C ALA A 76 10.57 25.09 7.83
N LEU A 77 10.83 24.36 8.91
CA LEU A 77 10.26 23.03 9.16
C LEU A 77 8.76 23.11 9.44
N LEU A 78 8.30 24.11 10.19
CA LEU A 78 6.87 24.36 10.42
C LEU A 78 6.13 24.62 9.11
N LEU A 79 6.66 25.51 8.27
CA LEU A 79 6.09 25.82 6.95
C LEU A 79 6.07 24.60 6.02
N GLU A 80 7.11 23.77 6.08
CA GLU A 80 7.15 22.49 5.36
C GLU A 80 6.06 21.53 5.85
N TRP A 81 5.84 21.48 7.16
CA TRP A 81 4.77 20.68 7.76
C TRP A 81 3.38 21.17 7.35
N LEU A 82 3.20 22.48 7.23
CA LEU A 82 1.97 23.11 6.74
C LEU A 82 1.79 23.02 5.22
N ALA A 83 2.67 22.31 4.51
CA ALA A 83 2.69 22.20 3.05
C ALA A 83 2.80 23.56 2.33
N MET A 84 3.41 24.56 2.97
CA MET A 84 3.67 25.90 2.43
C MET A 84 5.18 26.23 2.48
N PRO A 85 6.04 25.51 1.74
CA PRO A 85 7.48 25.71 1.83
C PRO A 85 7.88 27.10 1.30
N MET A 86 8.69 27.83 2.06
CA MET A 86 9.26 29.12 1.68
C MET A 86 10.79 28.99 1.49
N PRO A 87 11.30 28.85 0.25
CA PRO A 87 12.71 28.61 -0.02
C PRO A 87 13.66 29.70 0.50
N ALA A 88 13.18 30.94 0.67
CA ALA A 88 13.98 32.06 1.18
C ALA A 88 14.53 31.79 2.60
N LEU A 89 13.70 31.27 3.51
CA LEU A 89 14.12 30.87 4.87
C LEU A 89 15.21 29.79 4.82
N ARG A 90 15.14 28.88 3.84
CA ARG A 90 16.14 27.83 3.63
C ARG A 90 17.47 28.42 3.18
N TRP A 91 17.44 29.30 2.18
CA TRP A 91 18.66 29.95 1.71
C TRP A 91 19.32 30.78 2.81
N MET A 92 18.53 31.47 3.63
CA MET A 92 19.06 32.21 4.78
C MET A 92 19.68 31.28 5.84
N ALA A 93 18.99 30.20 6.22
CA ALA A 93 19.55 29.22 7.16
C ALA A 93 20.85 28.60 6.63
N MET A 94 20.94 28.35 5.31
CA MET A 94 22.16 27.85 4.68
C MET A 94 23.28 28.87 4.60
N ALA A 95 22.96 30.15 4.40
CA ALA A 95 23.94 31.22 4.51
C ALA A 95 24.53 31.29 5.93
N PHE A 96 23.67 31.28 6.97
CA PHE A 96 24.11 31.29 8.36
C PHE A 96 24.93 30.04 8.72
N THR A 97 24.53 28.87 8.24
CA THR A 97 25.30 27.66 8.50
C THR A 97 26.64 27.67 7.76
N GLY A 98 26.68 28.17 6.52
CA GLY A 98 27.92 28.38 5.78
C GLY A 98 28.85 29.34 6.53
N ALA A 99 28.32 30.41 7.10
CA ALA A 99 29.07 31.32 7.97
C ALA A 99 29.59 30.61 9.23
N THR A 100 28.78 29.74 9.85
CA THR A 100 29.20 28.95 11.01
C THR A 100 30.37 28.03 10.69
N VAL A 101 30.28 27.31 9.56
CA VAL A 101 31.35 26.44 9.08
C VAL A 101 32.61 27.26 8.79
N TRP A 102 32.47 28.40 8.11
CA TRP A 102 33.58 29.28 7.80
C TRP A 102 34.30 29.76 9.07
N LEU A 103 33.56 30.25 10.07
CA LEU A 103 34.13 30.73 11.32
C LEU A 103 34.83 29.61 12.10
N ASN A 104 34.23 28.43 12.15
CA ASN A 104 34.85 27.24 12.77
C ASN A 104 36.14 26.82 12.06
N VAL A 105 36.13 26.79 10.73
CA VAL A 105 37.30 26.44 9.92
C VAL A 105 38.40 27.50 10.06
N SER A 106 38.05 28.79 10.15
CA SER A 106 39.03 29.86 10.35
C SER A 106 39.77 29.76 11.68
N ALA A 107 39.15 29.18 12.71
CA ALA A 107 39.81 28.92 14.00
C ALA A 107 40.97 27.91 13.88
N ALA A 108 41.02 27.11 12.82
CA ALA A 108 42.11 26.17 12.57
C ALA A 108 43.38 26.81 11.97
N HIS A 109 43.37 28.10 11.65
CA HIS A 109 44.54 28.86 11.17
C HIS A 109 45.30 28.20 9.98
N GLY A 110 44.57 27.48 9.11
CA GLY A 110 45.12 26.83 7.91
C GLY A 110 45.59 25.37 8.08
N ASP A 111 45.51 24.79 9.29
CA ASP A 111 45.76 23.36 9.47
C ASP A 111 44.61 22.51 8.89
N ALA A 112 44.93 21.64 7.93
CA ALA A 112 43.95 20.81 7.26
C ALA A 112 43.19 19.89 8.22
N THR A 113 43.86 19.37 9.25
CA THR A 113 43.26 18.47 10.22
C THR A 113 42.29 19.22 11.13
N GLY A 114 42.73 20.36 11.68
CA GLY A 114 41.89 21.26 12.46
C GLY A 114 40.66 21.74 11.69
N MET A 115 40.82 22.13 10.41
CA MET A 115 39.68 22.54 9.57
C MET A 115 38.62 21.45 9.47
N VAL A 116 39.03 20.18 9.28
CA VAL A 116 38.09 19.05 9.24
C VAL A 116 37.42 18.83 10.60
N MET A 117 38.17 18.88 11.70
CA MET A 117 37.64 18.69 13.05
C MET A 117 36.60 19.77 13.41
N HIS A 118 36.89 21.03 13.11
CA HIS A 118 35.98 22.15 13.39
C HIS A 118 34.77 22.20 12.42
N ALA A 119 34.91 21.72 11.19
CA ALA A 119 33.79 21.65 10.24
C ALA A 119 32.84 20.47 10.49
N ALA A 120 33.31 19.38 11.11
CA ALA A 120 32.56 18.13 11.23
C ALA A 120 31.22 18.31 11.95
N MET A 121 31.20 19.05 13.06
CA MET A 121 29.99 19.21 13.88
C MET A 121 28.90 20.03 13.17
N PRO A 122 29.17 21.23 12.61
CA PRO A 122 28.18 21.95 11.82
C PRO A 122 27.66 21.17 10.60
N VAL A 123 28.52 20.41 9.92
CA VAL A 123 28.11 19.57 8.77
C VAL A 123 27.17 18.45 9.22
N LEU A 124 27.45 17.81 10.35
CA LEU A 124 26.57 16.79 10.92
C LEU A 124 25.19 17.38 11.27
N PHE A 125 25.17 18.57 11.86
CA PHE A 125 23.93 19.30 12.17
C PHE A 125 23.08 19.57 10.93
N VAL A 126 23.66 20.13 9.86
CA VAL A 126 22.93 20.38 8.60
C VAL A 126 22.37 19.09 8.02
N THR A 127 23.19 18.04 8.01
CA THR A 127 22.80 16.72 7.48
C THR A 127 21.58 16.19 8.24
N PHE A 128 21.58 16.29 9.56
CA PHE A 128 20.45 15.86 10.40
C PHE A 128 19.19 16.69 10.14
N ILE A 129 19.29 18.02 10.12
CA ILE A 129 18.16 18.91 9.84
C ILE A 129 17.57 18.64 8.45
N GLU A 130 18.40 18.37 7.44
CA GLU A 130 17.93 18.03 6.10
C GLU A 130 17.22 16.67 6.08
N ALA A 131 17.71 15.68 6.82
CA ALA A 131 17.02 14.39 6.99
C ALA A 131 15.64 14.56 7.66
N VAL A 132 15.56 15.37 8.73
CA VAL A 132 14.29 15.71 9.40
C VAL A 132 13.34 16.44 8.45
N ARG A 133 13.84 17.43 7.71
CA ARG A 133 13.08 18.16 6.68
C ARG A 133 12.55 17.22 5.61
N HIS A 134 13.38 16.33 5.08
CA HIS A 134 12.99 15.34 4.08
C HIS A 134 11.85 14.46 4.60
N ALA A 135 11.96 13.98 5.85
CA ALA A 135 10.93 13.19 6.49
C ALA A 135 9.61 13.96 6.66
N ILE A 136 9.67 15.21 7.14
CA ILE A 136 8.49 16.09 7.30
C ILE A 136 7.85 16.37 5.95
N ARG A 137 8.60 16.86 4.96
CA ARG A 137 8.11 17.16 3.60
C ARG A 137 7.42 15.96 2.97
N ARG A 138 8.04 14.78 3.05
CA ARG A 138 7.46 13.56 2.50
C ARG A 138 6.16 13.20 3.19
N ARG A 139 6.11 13.30 4.52
CA ARG A 139 4.93 12.91 5.30
C ARG A 139 3.79 13.92 5.20
N ALA A 140 4.08 15.21 5.29
CA ALA A 140 3.15 16.30 5.08
C ALA A 140 2.64 16.32 3.63
N GLY A 141 3.51 16.09 2.66
CA GLY A 141 3.13 16.02 1.26
C GLY A 141 2.30 14.79 0.89
N ILE A 142 2.52 13.65 1.55
CA ILE A 142 1.60 12.49 1.45
C ILE A 142 0.24 12.84 2.07
N ALA A 143 0.23 13.45 3.25
CA ALA A 143 -1.01 13.83 3.94
C ALA A 143 -1.83 14.88 3.18
N ALA A 144 -1.16 15.85 2.57
CA ALA A 144 -1.77 16.88 1.72
C ALA A 144 -2.09 16.41 0.30
N GLY A 145 -1.72 15.17 -0.07
CA GLY A 145 -1.91 14.65 -1.43
C GLY A 145 -1.10 15.39 -2.51
N THR A 146 -0.06 16.14 -2.14
CA THR A 146 0.78 16.89 -3.09
C THR A 146 1.97 16.08 -3.59
N VAL A 147 2.45 15.13 -2.79
CA VAL A 147 3.56 14.24 -3.15
C VAL A 147 3.01 13.00 -3.84
N ARG A 148 3.43 12.79 -5.10
CA ARG A 148 3.14 11.57 -5.84
C ARG A 148 4.13 10.47 -5.45
N GLU A 149 3.61 9.31 -5.07
CA GLU A 149 4.40 8.09 -4.92
C GLU A 149 5.00 7.70 -6.26
N GLY A 150 6.33 7.60 -6.31
CA GLY A 150 7.06 7.19 -7.51
C GLY A 150 6.79 5.72 -7.86
N ILE A 151 6.76 5.41 -9.15
CA ILE A 151 6.67 4.02 -9.63
C ILE A 151 8.01 3.32 -9.36
N PRO A 152 8.05 2.09 -8.82
CA PRO A 152 9.29 1.36 -8.56
C PRO A 152 10.18 1.27 -9.79
N VAL A 153 11.48 1.55 -9.61
CA VAL A 153 12.50 1.51 -10.68
C VAL A 153 12.56 0.13 -11.33
N THR A 154 12.39 -0.94 -10.56
CA THR A 154 12.32 -2.32 -11.10
C THR A 154 11.25 -2.47 -12.17
N ARG A 155 10.09 -1.80 -12.03
CA ARG A 155 9.01 -1.84 -13.03
C ARG A 155 9.34 -1.00 -14.27
N TRP A 156 10.12 0.07 -14.12
CA TRP A 156 10.67 0.79 -15.27
C TRP A 156 11.59 -0.11 -16.10
N LEU A 157 12.43 -0.91 -15.45
CA LEU A 157 13.31 -1.88 -16.11
C LEU A 157 12.53 -3.02 -16.77
N LEU A 158 11.60 -3.64 -16.04
CA LEU A 158 10.89 -4.84 -16.51
C LEU A 158 9.78 -4.53 -17.53
N ALA A 159 9.16 -3.35 -17.47
CA ALA A 159 7.99 -3.05 -18.30
C ALA A 159 7.88 -1.55 -18.66
N PRO A 160 8.89 -0.96 -19.33
CA PRO A 160 9.04 0.50 -19.50
C PRO A 160 7.81 1.15 -20.15
N PHE A 161 7.28 0.59 -21.24
CA PHE A 161 6.13 1.17 -21.94
C PHE A 161 4.83 1.11 -21.11
N SER A 162 4.62 0.01 -20.37
CA SER A 162 3.44 -0.12 -19.51
C SER A 162 3.53 0.84 -18.32
N THR A 163 4.74 1.03 -17.81
CA THR A 163 5.06 1.93 -16.71
C THR A 163 4.89 3.38 -17.13
N PHE A 164 5.36 3.76 -18.32
CA PHE A 164 5.15 5.10 -18.87
C PHE A 164 3.66 5.42 -19.07
N ARG A 165 2.87 4.46 -19.58
CA ARG A 165 1.40 4.65 -19.70
C ARG A 165 0.72 4.82 -18.35
N LEU A 166 1.14 4.05 -17.34
CA LEU A 166 0.63 4.19 -15.97
C LEU A 166 1.02 5.56 -15.38
N TRP A 167 2.29 5.94 -15.50
CA TRP A 167 2.80 7.24 -15.04
C TRP A 167 2.04 8.41 -15.67
N ARG A 168 1.89 8.40 -17.00
CA ARG A 168 1.13 9.43 -17.71
C ARG A 168 -0.30 9.53 -17.20
N ARG A 169 -0.96 8.41 -16.90
CA ARG A 169 -2.31 8.41 -16.31
C ARG A 169 -2.31 8.92 -14.88
N MET A 170 -1.34 8.55 -14.06
CA MET A 170 -1.20 9.11 -12.71
C MET A 170 -1.09 10.64 -12.74
N VAL A 171 -0.32 11.19 -13.67
CA VAL A 171 -0.19 12.64 -13.87
C VAL A 171 -1.51 13.25 -14.33
N LEU A 172 -2.13 12.70 -15.38
CA LEU A 172 -3.36 13.26 -15.95
C LEU A 172 -4.58 13.15 -15.02
N TRP A 173 -4.66 12.10 -14.22
CA TRP A 173 -5.77 11.84 -13.30
C TRP A 173 -5.50 12.37 -11.89
N GLN A 174 -4.39 13.10 -11.71
CA GLN A 174 -3.93 13.61 -10.40
C GLN A 174 -3.88 12.51 -9.31
N MET A 175 -3.62 11.26 -9.71
CA MET A 175 -3.45 10.15 -8.76
C MET A 175 -2.07 10.22 -8.14
N THR A 176 -2.03 10.39 -6.82
CA THR A 176 -0.80 10.52 -6.06
C THR A 176 -0.30 9.20 -5.50
N SER A 177 -1.14 8.16 -5.43
CA SER A 177 -0.76 6.85 -4.91
C SER A 177 -0.51 5.82 -6.02
N TYR A 178 0.63 5.15 -5.95
CA TYR A 178 1.01 4.13 -6.92
C TYR A 178 0.15 2.86 -6.83
N PRO A 179 -0.09 2.25 -5.64
CA PRO A 179 -1.00 1.12 -5.49
C PRO A 179 -2.41 1.41 -6.00
N GLN A 180 -2.94 2.61 -5.70
CA GLN A 180 -4.27 3.00 -6.18
C GLN A 180 -4.32 3.10 -7.71
N ALA A 181 -3.29 3.70 -8.32
CA ALA A 181 -3.19 3.78 -9.77
C ALA A 181 -3.11 2.38 -10.42
N LEU A 182 -2.43 1.43 -9.77
CA LEU A 182 -2.35 0.03 -10.20
C LEU A 182 -3.72 -0.65 -10.21
N VAL A 183 -4.48 -0.49 -9.12
CA VAL A 183 -5.84 -1.04 -8.99
C VAL A 183 -6.78 -0.38 -10.01
N ALA A 184 -6.72 0.94 -10.17
CA ALA A 184 -7.51 1.66 -11.17
C ALA A 184 -7.21 1.18 -12.59
N GLU A 185 -5.92 0.97 -12.92
CA GLU A 185 -5.50 0.43 -14.21
C GLU A 185 -5.98 -1.00 -14.43
N GLN A 186 -5.92 -1.85 -13.40
CA GLN A 186 -6.42 -3.23 -13.45
C GLN A 186 -7.94 -3.26 -13.70
N ARG A 187 -8.71 -2.46 -12.95
CA ARG A 187 -10.17 -2.34 -13.13
C ARG A 187 -10.53 -1.85 -14.53
N ARG A 188 -9.84 -0.82 -15.02
CA ARG A 188 -10.03 -0.32 -16.39
C ARG A 188 -9.77 -1.41 -17.43
N ARG A 189 -8.68 -2.17 -17.31
CA ARG A 189 -8.39 -3.28 -18.24
C ARG A 189 -9.44 -4.38 -18.20
N HIS A 190 -9.96 -4.69 -17.01
CA HIS A 190 -11.05 -5.64 -16.86
C HIS A 190 -12.32 -5.17 -17.58
N ALA A 191 -12.72 -3.90 -17.40
CA ALA A 191 -13.85 -3.32 -18.12
C ALA A 191 -13.66 -3.33 -19.64
N LEU A 192 -12.44 -3.04 -20.13
CA LEU A 192 -12.12 -3.17 -21.56
C LEU A 192 -12.27 -4.61 -22.07
N ALA A 193 -11.91 -5.60 -21.25
CA ALA A 193 -12.06 -7.01 -21.61
C ALA A 193 -13.54 -7.46 -21.63
N LEU A 194 -14.35 -6.96 -20.70
CA LEU A 194 -15.81 -7.19 -20.71
C LEU A 194 -16.47 -6.61 -21.96
N LEU A 195 -16.10 -5.38 -22.34
CA LEU A 195 -16.59 -4.75 -23.58
C LEU A 195 -16.15 -5.50 -24.84
N ASP A 196 -14.90 -5.99 -24.87
CA ASP A 196 -14.40 -6.80 -25.98
C ASP A 196 -15.11 -8.15 -26.07
N ALA A 197 -15.41 -8.79 -24.93
CA ALA A 197 -16.17 -10.03 -24.88
C ALA A 197 -17.63 -9.84 -25.35
N HIS A 198 -18.28 -8.73 -24.97
CA HIS A 198 -19.68 -8.47 -25.30
C HIS A 198 -19.88 -7.97 -26.75
N TYR A 199 -19.05 -7.04 -27.23
CA TYR A 199 -19.22 -6.42 -28.57
C TYR A 199 -18.26 -6.97 -29.64
N GLY A 200 -17.25 -7.74 -29.24
CA GLY A 200 -16.16 -8.24 -30.09
C GLY A 200 -15.06 -7.21 -30.37
N ARG A 201 -14.12 -7.55 -31.26
CA ARG A 201 -12.92 -6.74 -31.61
C ARG A 201 -13.19 -5.29 -32.03
N LYS A 202 -14.42 -4.99 -32.49
CA LYS A 202 -14.87 -3.64 -32.87
C LYS A 202 -15.68 -2.95 -31.76
N TRP A 203 -15.48 -3.30 -30.50
CA TRP A 203 -16.25 -2.75 -29.38
C TRP A 203 -16.22 -1.22 -29.32
N LYS A 204 -15.11 -0.57 -29.68
CA LYS A 204 -14.98 0.90 -29.63
C LYS A 204 -15.98 1.66 -30.51
N SER A 205 -16.45 1.04 -31.60
CA SER A 205 -17.45 1.65 -32.48
C SER A 205 -18.88 1.22 -32.13
N LYS A 206 -19.06 0.19 -31.30
CA LYS A 206 -20.36 -0.39 -30.94
C LYS A 206 -20.82 0.01 -29.54
N ALA A 207 -19.87 0.17 -28.62
CA ALA A 207 -20.14 0.59 -27.25
C ALA A 207 -20.54 2.07 -27.21
N PRO A 208 -21.32 2.49 -26.19
CA PRO A 208 -21.66 3.89 -26.00
C PRO A 208 -20.41 4.80 -25.99
N ALA A 209 -20.53 5.94 -26.69
CA ALA A 209 -19.40 6.86 -26.90
C ALA A 209 -18.93 7.50 -25.59
N ASP A 210 -19.85 7.75 -24.66
CA ASP A 210 -19.57 8.26 -23.32
C ASP A 210 -18.69 7.28 -22.51
N ILE A 211 -19.03 5.98 -22.49
CA ILE A 211 -18.22 4.96 -21.80
C ILE A 211 -16.84 4.83 -22.42
N THR A 212 -16.78 4.86 -23.76
CA THR A 212 -15.50 4.77 -24.48
C THR A 212 -14.61 5.97 -24.16
N TRP A 213 -15.18 7.17 -24.10
CA TRP A 213 -14.50 8.39 -23.68
C TRP A 213 -14.06 8.33 -22.21
N MET A 214 -14.97 8.00 -21.28
CA MET A 214 -14.68 7.89 -19.84
C MET A 214 -13.55 6.91 -19.56
N LEU A 215 -13.57 5.73 -20.20
CA LEU A 215 -12.48 4.78 -20.05
C LEU A 215 -11.19 5.36 -20.64
N ARG A 216 -11.20 5.84 -21.90
CA ARG A 216 -10.00 6.28 -22.62
C ARG A 216 -9.27 7.42 -21.91
N ASP A 217 -10.03 8.43 -21.53
CA ASP A 217 -9.52 9.66 -20.93
C ASP A 217 -9.45 9.53 -19.40
N GLY A 218 -10.13 8.53 -18.82
CA GLY A 218 -10.09 8.17 -17.39
C GLY A 218 -10.93 9.04 -16.47
N VAL A 219 -11.83 9.82 -17.06
CA VAL A 219 -12.74 10.68 -16.33
C VAL A 219 -13.94 9.84 -15.88
N MET A 220 -14.38 10.01 -14.64
CA MET A 220 -15.51 9.26 -14.06
C MET A 220 -15.32 7.72 -14.14
N LEU A 221 -14.12 7.23 -13.80
CA LEU A 221 -13.79 5.81 -13.93
C LEU A 221 -14.82 4.91 -13.22
N ASP A 222 -15.24 5.22 -12.00
CA ASP A 222 -16.21 4.39 -11.25
C ASP A 222 -17.58 4.34 -11.95
N GLN A 223 -18.03 5.45 -12.55
CA GLN A 223 -19.25 5.48 -13.35
C GLN A 223 -19.11 4.60 -14.60
N ALA A 224 -17.97 4.67 -15.28
CA ALA A 224 -17.69 3.84 -16.44
C ALA A 224 -17.67 2.34 -16.09
N LEU A 225 -17.04 1.97 -14.96
CA LEU A 225 -16.98 0.58 -14.51
C LEU A 225 -18.38 0.04 -14.19
N THR A 226 -19.22 0.84 -13.52
CA THR A 226 -20.60 0.47 -13.20
C THR A 226 -21.40 0.24 -14.47
N ARG A 227 -21.38 1.19 -15.41
CA ARG A 227 -22.09 1.06 -16.69
C ARG A 227 -21.62 -0.12 -17.54
N VAL A 228 -20.32 -0.39 -17.57
CA VAL A 228 -19.80 -1.58 -18.27
C VAL A 228 -20.35 -2.85 -17.63
N THR A 229 -20.41 -2.91 -16.31
CA THR A 229 -20.97 -4.06 -15.58
C THR A 229 -22.44 -4.24 -15.92
N ASP A 230 -23.23 -3.16 -15.91
CA ASP A 230 -24.66 -3.19 -16.24
C ASP A 230 -24.90 -3.62 -17.70
N LEU A 231 -24.11 -3.12 -18.64
CA LEU A 231 -24.22 -3.47 -20.06
C LEU A 231 -23.78 -4.89 -20.38
N THR A 232 -22.85 -5.44 -19.60
CA THR A 232 -22.28 -6.78 -19.82
C THR A 232 -22.86 -7.83 -18.87
N ALA A 233 -23.82 -7.45 -18.03
CA ALA A 233 -24.56 -8.36 -17.19
C ALA A 233 -25.30 -9.40 -18.06
N PRO A 234 -25.27 -10.69 -17.69
CA PRO A 234 -26.05 -11.71 -18.39
C PRO A 234 -27.53 -11.35 -18.35
N GLU A 235 -28.23 -11.48 -19.47
CA GLU A 235 -29.68 -11.33 -19.51
C GLU A 235 -30.32 -12.34 -18.53
N PRO A 236 -31.27 -11.92 -17.68
CA PRO A 236 -31.96 -12.84 -16.79
C PRO A 236 -32.55 -13.99 -17.62
N PRO A 237 -32.47 -15.25 -17.14
CA PRO A 237 -33.07 -16.36 -17.87
C PRO A 237 -34.53 -16.01 -18.17
N ALA A 238 -34.91 -16.09 -19.46
CA ALA A 238 -36.27 -15.86 -19.88
C ALA A 238 -37.21 -16.74 -19.04
N PRO A 239 -38.35 -16.21 -18.55
CA PRO A 239 -39.28 -17.00 -17.76
C PRO A 239 -39.65 -18.27 -18.54
N GLU A 240 -39.44 -19.43 -17.93
CA GLU A 240 -39.80 -20.71 -18.53
C GLU A 240 -41.28 -20.66 -18.96
N PRO A 241 -41.62 -21.05 -20.20
CA PRO A 241 -43.01 -21.14 -20.61
C PRO A 241 -43.78 -22.07 -19.65
N PRO A 242 -45.04 -21.77 -19.30
CA PRO A 242 -45.81 -22.59 -18.38
C PRO A 242 -45.82 -24.06 -18.84
N PRO A 243 -45.69 -25.02 -17.91
CA PRO A 243 -45.69 -26.44 -18.26
C PRO A 243 -46.99 -26.79 -18.99
N GLU A 244 -46.86 -27.22 -20.24
CA GLU A 244 -47.97 -27.73 -21.05
C GLU A 244 -48.56 -28.97 -20.35
N PRO A 245 -49.89 -29.08 -20.21
CA PRO A 245 -50.51 -30.17 -19.46
C PRO A 245 -50.19 -31.52 -20.10
N ALA A 246 -49.55 -32.40 -19.32
CA ALA A 246 -49.14 -33.73 -19.76
C ALA A 246 -50.35 -34.58 -20.18
N PRO A 247 -50.30 -35.30 -21.32
CA PRO A 247 -51.34 -36.24 -21.70
C PRO A 247 -51.38 -37.44 -20.74
N PRO A 248 -52.55 -38.08 -20.55
CA PRO A 248 -52.73 -39.12 -19.54
C PRO A 248 -51.89 -40.37 -19.85
N PRO A 249 -51.39 -41.08 -18.82
CA PRO A 249 -50.44 -42.17 -18.99
C PRO A 249 -51.13 -43.40 -19.60
N LYS A 250 -50.70 -43.80 -20.80
CA LYS A 250 -51.01 -45.13 -21.34
C LYS A 250 -50.14 -46.18 -20.65
N LYS A 251 -50.80 -47.18 -20.06
CA LYS A 251 -50.15 -48.38 -19.50
C LYS A 251 -49.37 -49.11 -20.61
N ALA A 252 -48.06 -49.21 -20.44
CA ALA A 252 -47.19 -50.01 -21.31
C ALA A 252 -46.45 -51.08 -20.48
N ALA A 253 -46.46 -52.30 -21.03
CA ALA A 253 -45.95 -53.56 -20.51
C ALA A 253 -44.43 -53.55 -20.20
N PRO A 254 -43.91 -54.54 -19.43
CA PRO A 254 -42.56 -54.47 -18.89
C PRO A 254 -41.51 -54.70 -19.99
N ARG A 255 -40.77 -53.65 -20.34
CA ARG A 255 -39.56 -53.75 -21.17
C ARG A 255 -38.33 -53.99 -20.29
N LYS A 256 -37.48 -54.91 -20.74
CA LYS A 256 -36.23 -55.34 -20.10
C LYS A 256 -35.33 -54.14 -19.73
N ARG A 257 -34.81 -54.17 -18.51
CA ARG A 257 -33.77 -53.26 -17.97
C ARG A 257 -32.56 -53.21 -18.91
N PRO A 258 -32.16 -52.04 -19.42
CA PRO A 258 -30.79 -51.84 -19.86
C PRO A 258 -29.90 -51.63 -18.64
N ALA A 259 -28.66 -52.13 -18.72
CA ALA A 259 -27.65 -51.99 -17.69
C ALA A 259 -27.31 -50.51 -17.45
N ARG A 260 -27.21 -50.12 -16.17
CA ARG A 260 -26.74 -48.80 -15.74
C ARG A 260 -25.34 -48.51 -16.32
N PRO A 261 -25.11 -47.36 -16.98
CA PRO A 261 -23.75 -46.89 -17.20
C PRO A 261 -23.11 -46.60 -15.85
N ARG A 262 -21.95 -47.20 -15.60
CA ARG A 262 -21.12 -46.92 -14.42
C ARG A 262 -20.48 -45.55 -14.64
N VAL A 263 -21.07 -44.51 -14.04
CA VAL A 263 -20.49 -43.16 -14.01
C VAL A 263 -19.09 -43.26 -13.39
N PRO A 264 -18.03 -42.75 -14.05
CA PRO A 264 -16.71 -42.67 -13.43
C PRO A 264 -16.79 -41.78 -12.20
N GLN A 265 -16.38 -42.28 -11.03
CA GLN A 265 -16.23 -41.43 -9.85
C GLN A 265 -15.16 -40.39 -10.18
N GLN A 266 -15.61 -39.15 -10.37
CA GLN A 266 -14.75 -38.01 -10.63
C GLN A 266 -13.84 -37.82 -9.41
N ARG A 267 -12.53 -37.92 -9.64
CA ARG A 267 -11.50 -37.77 -8.62
C ARG A 267 -11.50 -36.30 -8.19
N VAL A 268 -12.09 -36.01 -7.03
CA VAL A 268 -12.06 -34.69 -6.43
C VAL A 268 -10.58 -34.28 -6.21
N PRO A 269 -10.14 -33.07 -6.59
CA PRO A 269 -8.79 -32.59 -6.35
C PRO A 269 -8.44 -32.67 -4.86
N ARG A 270 -7.19 -33.05 -4.53
CA ARG A 270 -6.72 -33.22 -3.13
C ARG A 270 -6.98 -31.99 -2.24
N SER A 271 -7.00 -30.78 -2.80
CA SER A 271 -7.27 -29.53 -2.06
C SER A 271 -8.73 -29.41 -1.59
N VAL A 272 -9.70 -29.83 -2.40
CA VAL A 272 -11.13 -29.78 -2.03
C VAL A 272 -11.45 -30.88 -1.01
N ALA A 273 -10.70 -31.99 -1.03
CA ALA A 273 -10.82 -33.04 -0.03
C ALA A 273 -10.34 -32.59 1.36
N THR A 274 -9.27 -31.80 1.45
CA THR A 274 -8.77 -31.23 2.71
C THR A 274 -9.72 -30.18 3.31
N ASP A 275 -10.38 -29.37 2.46
CA ASP A 275 -11.35 -28.39 2.94
C ASP A 275 -12.60 -29.06 3.51
N ASN A 276 -13.06 -30.15 2.89
CA ASN A 276 -14.18 -30.94 3.40
C ASN A 276 -13.83 -31.72 4.67
N GLU A 277 -12.60 -32.20 4.83
CA GLU A 277 -12.12 -32.84 6.07
C GLU A 277 -12.08 -31.86 7.24
N ALA A 278 -11.56 -30.64 7.04
CA ALA A 278 -11.52 -29.60 8.08
C ALA A 278 -12.93 -29.17 8.52
N ARG A 279 -13.85 -29.00 7.57
CA ARG A 279 -15.26 -28.68 7.87
C ARG A 279 -15.99 -29.84 8.55
N ALA A 280 -15.67 -31.08 8.20
CA ALA A 280 -16.24 -32.26 8.85
C ALA A 280 -15.80 -32.38 10.31
N LEU A 281 -14.53 -32.10 10.62
CA LEU A 281 -14.03 -32.09 12.00
C LEU A 281 -14.72 -31.02 12.86
N ALA A 282 -14.93 -29.81 12.32
CA ALA A 282 -15.65 -28.76 13.02
C ALA A 282 -17.13 -29.14 13.32
N ILE A 283 -17.77 -29.89 12.42
CA ILE A 283 -19.14 -30.37 12.63
C ILE A 283 -19.16 -31.51 13.66
N LEU A 284 -18.17 -32.40 13.66
CA LEU A 284 -18.07 -33.50 14.63
C LEU A 284 -17.75 -33.04 16.04
N ASP A 285 -16.99 -31.95 16.19
CA ASP A 285 -16.70 -31.33 17.50
C ASP A 285 -17.96 -30.70 18.12
N ALA A 286 -18.85 -30.15 17.28
CA ALA A 286 -20.12 -29.60 17.72
C ALA A 286 -21.20 -30.67 17.96
N GLU A 287 -21.21 -31.74 17.17
CA GLU A 287 -22.21 -32.81 17.21
C GLU A 287 -21.54 -34.20 17.02
N PRO A 288 -21.09 -34.86 18.10
CA PRO A 288 -20.33 -36.13 18.00
C PRO A 288 -21.15 -37.32 17.47
N ASP A 289 -22.49 -37.27 17.56
CA ASP A 289 -23.40 -38.34 17.13
C ASP A 289 -23.99 -38.15 15.72
N ILE A 290 -23.43 -37.25 14.91
CA ILE A 290 -23.96 -36.96 13.56
C ILE A 290 -23.83 -38.18 12.63
N THR A 291 -24.92 -38.52 11.93
CA THR A 291 -24.90 -39.59 10.92
C THR A 291 -24.18 -39.14 9.65
N GLY A 292 -23.49 -40.04 8.95
CA GLY A 292 -22.74 -39.68 7.74
C GLY A 292 -23.64 -39.25 6.57
N ALA A 293 -24.93 -39.58 6.59
CA ALA A 293 -25.91 -39.05 5.65
C ALA A 293 -26.18 -37.56 5.89
N GLU A 294 -26.30 -37.15 7.15
CA GLU A 294 -26.50 -35.75 7.53
C GLU A 294 -25.23 -34.91 7.34
N LEU A 295 -24.07 -35.48 7.68
CA LEU A 295 -22.77 -34.87 7.39
C LEU A 295 -22.59 -34.63 5.89
N GLY A 296 -23.06 -35.55 5.04
CA GLY A 296 -23.06 -35.40 3.59
C GLY A 296 -23.91 -34.22 3.13
N ARG A 297 -25.13 -34.07 3.66
CA ARG A 297 -26.03 -32.95 3.33
C ARG A 297 -25.40 -31.59 3.68
N ARG A 298 -24.78 -31.46 4.85
CA ARG A 298 -24.17 -30.18 5.30
C ARG A 298 -22.92 -29.79 4.52
N LEU A 299 -22.22 -30.77 3.96
CA LEU A 299 -21.00 -30.55 3.16
C LEU A 299 -21.27 -30.52 1.65
N ASP A 300 -22.54 -30.58 1.22
CA ASP A 300 -22.97 -30.68 -0.17
C ASP A 300 -22.30 -31.84 -0.94
N ILE A 301 -22.14 -32.98 -0.26
CA ILE A 301 -21.57 -34.22 -0.81
C ILE A 301 -22.56 -35.38 -0.71
N SER A 302 -22.36 -36.43 -1.51
CA SER A 302 -23.25 -37.59 -1.47
C SER A 302 -23.24 -38.28 -0.10
N ALA A 303 -24.38 -38.85 0.32
CA ALA A 303 -24.50 -39.58 1.60
C ALA A 303 -23.46 -40.70 1.76
N ARG A 304 -23.05 -41.36 0.67
CA ARG A 304 -21.97 -42.37 0.71
C ARG A 304 -20.60 -41.75 0.98
N GLN A 305 -20.32 -40.56 0.46
CA GLN A 305 -19.06 -39.84 0.71
C GLN A 305 -19.02 -39.32 2.16
N GLY A 306 -20.12 -38.79 2.67
CA GLY A 306 -20.24 -38.39 4.09
C GLY A 306 -20.01 -39.56 5.06
N GLN A 307 -20.59 -40.73 4.79
CA GLN A 307 -20.35 -41.94 5.60
C GLN A 307 -18.89 -42.43 5.54
N ARG A 308 -18.22 -42.31 4.38
CA ARG A 308 -16.79 -42.65 4.24
C ARG A 308 -15.89 -41.66 4.98
N LEU A 309 -16.26 -40.39 5.01
CA LEU A 309 -15.53 -39.34 5.73
C LEU A 309 -15.64 -39.54 7.24
N LEU A 310 -16.86 -39.77 7.75
CA LEU A 310 -17.13 -40.06 9.16
C LEU A 310 -16.35 -41.29 9.65
N SER A 311 -16.39 -42.40 8.90
CA SER A 311 -15.64 -43.61 9.25
C SER A 311 -14.12 -43.47 9.16
N ARG A 312 -13.62 -42.51 8.38
CA ARG A 312 -12.18 -42.20 8.30
C ARG A 312 -11.73 -41.40 9.51
N LEU A 313 -12.51 -40.41 9.93
CA LEU A 313 -12.22 -39.55 11.07
C LEU A 313 -12.45 -40.26 12.42
N ALA A 314 -13.37 -41.22 12.47
CA ALA A 314 -13.61 -42.06 13.65
C ALA A 314 -12.53 -43.13 13.90
N ARG A 315 -11.59 -43.33 12.98
CA ARG A 315 -10.46 -44.26 13.20
C ARG A 315 -9.30 -43.51 13.88
N PRO A 316 -8.81 -43.97 15.06
CA PRO A 316 -7.60 -43.40 15.64
C PRO A 316 -6.42 -43.61 14.68
N ALA A 317 -5.61 -42.56 14.50
CA ALA A 317 -4.46 -42.59 13.61
C ALA A 317 -3.45 -43.69 14.06
N PRO A 318 -2.87 -44.48 13.13
CA PRO A 318 -1.82 -45.43 13.51
C PRO A 318 -0.60 -44.66 14.04
N SER A 319 -0.15 -45.01 15.24
CA SER A 319 1.06 -44.47 15.85
C SER A 319 2.27 -44.72 14.95
N SER A 320 2.87 -43.67 14.43
CA SER A 320 4.09 -43.72 13.62
C SER A 320 5.25 -44.21 14.49
N SER A 321 5.67 -45.45 14.28
CA SER A 321 6.93 -46.00 14.77
C SER A 321 8.12 -45.26 14.14
N THR A 322 8.92 -44.62 14.98
CA THR A 322 10.25 -44.08 14.67
C THR A 322 11.17 -45.19 14.13
N PRO A 323 11.82 -45.04 12.97
CA PRO A 323 12.96 -45.86 12.64
C PRO A 323 14.23 -45.21 13.24
N ALA A 324 14.90 -45.96 14.11
CA ALA A 324 16.27 -45.71 14.51
C ALA A 324 17.21 -46.10 13.37
N SER A 325 18.13 -45.20 13.00
CA SER A 325 19.51 -45.44 12.54
C SER A 325 20.19 -44.09 12.31
#